data_AF-A0A0C9ZP46-F1
#
_entry.id   AF-A0A0C9ZP46-F1
#
_cell.length_a   1.000
_cell.length_b   1.000
_cell.length_c   1.000
_cell.angle_alpha   90.00
_cell.angle_beta   90.00
_cell.angle_gamma   90.00
#
_symmetry.space_group_name_H-M   'P 1'
#
loop_
_entity.id
_entity.type
_entity.pdbx_description
1 polymer ?
#
loop_
_entity_poly.entity_id
_entity_poly.type
_entity_poly.pdbx_seq_one_letter_code
_entity_poly.pdbx_strand_id
1 'polypeptide(L)'
;EQNWAMTVVALADKLHIPNLPELVQAFLVRQLYLDDSHDPTDISHLECLGYKGKISIYNSATSTFYAPSDLSGIGSMCREYIHAAPTWRQEGPCYNCAFVITDPELQGMHGMDIARILCFFSFKSKGIYYPSAIV
;
A
#
# COMPACT_ATOMS: atom_id res chain seq x y z
N GLU A 1 15.04 9.07 -1.53
CA GLU A 1 13.57 8.97 -1.51
C GLU A 1 12.99 10.37 -1.50
N GLN A 2 12.14 10.71 -2.48
CA GLN A 2 11.57 12.05 -2.59
C GLN A 2 10.21 12.04 -1.87
N ASN A 3 10.21 12.31 -0.55
CA ASN A 3 8.99 12.33 0.24
C ASN A 3 8.34 13.72 0.12
N TRP A 4 7.27 13.82 -0.65
CA TRP A 4 6.41 14.98 -0.62
C TRP A 4 5.19 14.68 0.25
N ALA A 5 4.83 15.65 1.11
CA ALA A 5 3.62 15.57 1.90
C ALA A 5 2.44 16.11 1.10
N MET A 6 1.35 15.34 1.00
CA MET A 6 0.08 15.74 0.38
C MET A 6 -1.11 15.25 1.20
N THR A 7 -2.33 15.50 0.70
CA THR A 7 -3.58 14.94 1.21
C THR A 7 -4.01 13.74 0.35
N VAL A 8 -4.87 12.87 0.90
CA VAL A 8 -5.45 11.76 0.14
C VAL A 8 -6.30 12.25 -1.03
N VAL A 9 -7.01 13.37 -0.86
CA VAL A 9 -7.80 14.00 -1.95
C VAL A 9 -6.89 14.41 -3.12
N ALA A 10 -5.76 15.07 -2.86
CA ALA A 10 -4.85 15.45 -3.93
C ALA A 10 -4.23 14.23 -4.63
N LEU A 11 -4.04 13.12 -3.91
CA LEU A 11 -3.62 11.84 -4.51
C LEU A 11 -4.74 11.22 -5.36
N ALA A 12 -5.98 11.26 -4.88
CA ALA A 12 -7.17 10.81 -5.59
C ALA A 12 -7.29 11.49 -6.96
N ASP A 13 -7.14 12.82 -6.99
CA ASP A 13 -7.17 13.61 -8.21
C ASP A 13 -6.04 13.23 -9.17
N LYS A 14 -4.82 13.06 -8.64
CA LYS A 14 -3.63 12.72 -9.43
C LYS A 14 -3.69 11.34 -10.06
N LEU A 15 -4.33 10.38 -9.38
CA LEU A 15 -4.47 9.00 -9.86
C LEU A 15 -5.80 8.75 -10.58
N HIS A 16 -6.70 9.73 -10.61
CA HIS A 16 -8.06 9.60 -11.12
C HIS A 16 -8.89 8.53 -10.38
N ILE A 17 -8.74 8.47 -9.05
CA ILE A 17 -9.45 7.53 -8.15
C ILE A 17 -10.25 8.35 -7.14
N PRO A 18 -11.45 8.84 -7.49
CA PRO A 18 -12.18 9.80 -6.66
C PRO A 18 -12.60 9.24 -5.30
N ASN A 19 -12.78 7.92 -5.20
CA ASN A 19 -13.19 7.22 -3.98
C ASN A 19 -12.01 6.79 -3.08
N LEU A 20 -10.79 7.27 -3.35
CA LEU A 20 -9.61 6.91 -2.56
C LEU A 20 -9.73 7.29 -1.07
N PRO A 21 -10.29 8.45 -0.67
CA PRO A 21 -10.50 8.77 0.75
C PRO A 21 -11.36 7.74 1.48
N GLU A 22 -12.41 7.23 0.82
CA GLU A 22 -13.31 6.19 1.33
C GLU A 22 -12.60 4.84 1.42
N LEU A 23 -11.78 4.49 0.42
CA LEU A 23 -10.98 3.26 0.44
C LEU A 23 -9.95 3.25 1.57
N VAL A 24 -9.26 4.36 1.80
CA VAL A 24 -8.31 4.51 2.94
C VAL A 24 -9.05 4.40 4.27
N GLN A 25 -10.25 4.98 4.35
CA GLN A 25 -11.07 4.89 5.55
C GLN A 25 -11.56 3.46 5.81
N ALA A 26 -12.07 2.78 4.78
CA ALA A 26 -12.49 1.38 4.87
C ALA A 26 -11.32 0.46 5.23
N PHE A 27 -10.13 0.71 4.69
CA PHE A 27 -8.91 0.03 5.10
C PHE A 27 -8.61 0.24 6.59
N LEU A 28 -8.67 1.48 7.09
CA LEU A 28 -8.46 1.79 8.50
C LEU A 28 -9.47 1.08 9.41
N VAL A 29 -10.75 1.10 9.04
CA VAL A 29 -11.81 0.37 9.76
C VAL A 29 -11.41 -1.10 9.86
N ARG A 30 -11.10 -1.76 8.74
CA ARG A 30 -10.69 -3.18 8.74
C ARG A 30 -9.46 -3.44 9.62
N GLN A 31 -8.45 -2.57 9.58
CA GLN A 31 -7.24 -2.72 10.39
C GLN A 31 -7.50 -2.58 11.90
N LEU A 32 -8.46 -1.74 12.30
CA LEU A 32 -8.78 -1.49 13.71
C LEU A 32 -9.76 -2.52 14.30
N TYR A 33 -10.60 -3.15 13.48
CA TYR A 33 -11.66 -4.05 13.92
C TYR A 33 -11.47 -5.51 13.51
N LEU A 34 -10.22 -5.93 13.27
CA LEU A 34 -9.88 -7.32 12.92
C LEU A 34 -9.99 -8.30 14.12
N ASP A 35 -10.15 -7.80 15.35
CA ASP A 35 -10.28 -8.59 16.59
C ASP A 35 -11.45 -8.03 17.42
N ASP A 36 -12.61 -8.67 17.30
CA ASP A 36 -13.91 -8.19 17.80
C ASP A 36 -13.92 -8.03 19.34
N SER A 37 -13.82 -6.78 19.81
CA SER A 37 -14.23 -6.37 21.17
C SER A 37 -14.66 -4.90 21.28
N HIS A 38 -14.87 -4.21 20.15
CA HIS A 38 -15.05 -2.75 20.14
C HIS A 38 -16.52 -2.31 20.17
N ASP A 39 -16.76 -1.17 20.84
CA ASP A 39 -18.07 -0.53 20.97
C ASP A 39 -18.57 -0.04 19.59
N PRO A 40 -19.82 -0.36 19.19
CA PRO A 40 -20.45 0.11 17.95
C PRO A 40 -20.39 1.64 17.76
N THR A 41 -20.30 2.40 18.84
CA THR A 41 -20.27 3.87 18.82
C THR A 41 -18.98 4.40 18.17
N ASP A 42 -17.84 3.70 18.34
CA ASP A 42 -16.55 4.06 17.73
C ASP A 42 -16.53 3.84 16.20
N ILE A 43 -17.39 2.95 15.70
CA ILE A 43 -17.55 2.65 14.26
C ILE A 43 -18.27 3.80 13.55
N SER A 44 -19.33 4.34 14.17
CA SER A 44 -20.16 5.40 13.58
C SER A 44 -19.40 6.71 13.28
N HIS A 45 -18.39 7.06 14.10
CA HIS A 45 -17.52 8.20 13.87
C HIS A 45 -16.51 7.96 12.74
N LEU A 46 -16.17 6.70 12.46
CA LEU A 46 -15.20 6.31 11.44
C LEU A 46 -15.86 6.18 10.06
N GLU A 47 -17.15 5.89 9.97
CA GLU A 47 -17.85 5.69 8.70
C GLU A 47 -18.16 6.99 7.93
N CYS A 48 -18.17 8.16 8.58
CA CYS A 48 -18.86 9.31 7.99
C CYS A 48 -18.00 10.33 7.21
N LEU A 49 -16.67 10.28 7.22
CA LEU A 49 -15.85 11.24 6.44
C LEU A 49 -14.54 10.58 6.04
N GLY A 50 -14.32 10.35 4.74
CA GLY A 50 -13.08 9.78 4.20
C GLY A 50 -11.81 10.42 4.78
N TYR A 51 -10.70 9.70 4.78
CA TYR A 51 -9.49 10.11 5.51
C TYR A 51 -8.95 11.48 5.07
N LYS A 52 -8.84 12.42 6.02
CA LYS A 52 -8.39 13.81 5.78
C LYS A 52 -6.95 14.11 6.23
N GLY A 53 -6.22 13.11 6.70
CA GLY A 53 -4.86 13.30 7.21
C GLY A 53 -3.84 13.56 6.09
N LYS A 54 -2.65 14.00 6.51
CA LYS A 54 -1.49 14.12 5.60
C LYS A 54 -0.94 12.73 5.29
N ILE A 55 -0.48 12.57 4.06
CA ILE A 55 0.20 11.38 3.57
C ILE A 55 1.58 11.74 3.04
N SER A 56 2.48 10.77 3.06
CA SER A 56 3.77 10.83 2.39
C SER A 56 3.76 9.87 1.21
N ILE A 57 4.34 10.26 0.08
CA ILE A 57 4.38 9.43 -1.13
C ILE A 57 5.80 8.99 -1.45
N TYR A 58 5.91 7.76 -1.96
CA TYR A 58 7.17 7.12 -2.31
C TYR A 58 7.10 6.60 -3.74
N ASN A 59 8.20 6.74 -4.48
CA ASN A 59 8.32 6.23 -5.86
C ASN A 59 8.77 4.76 -5.89
N SER A 60 9.09 4.18 -4.75
CA SER A 60 9.54 2.80 -4.63
C SER A 60 9.37 2.27 -3.22
N ALA A 61 9.27 0.95 -3.10
CA ALA A 61 9.44 0.21 -1.86
C ALA A 61 10.58 -0.80 -2.03
N THR A 62 11.08 -1.35 -0.94
CA THR A 62 12.07 -2.44 -1.00
C THR A 62 11.61 -3.64 -0.22
N SER A 63 11.73 -4.83 -0.82
CA SER A 63 11.51 -6.11 -0.16
C SER A 63 12.86 -6.75 0.12
N THR A 64 13.10 -7.15 1.36
CA THR A 64 14.32 -7.89 1.73
C THR A 64 13.90 -9.25 2.23
N PHE A 65 14.38 -10.32 1.60
CA PHE A 65 14.02 -11.68 1.94
C PHE A 65 15.20 -12.62 1.81
N TYR A 66 15.11 -13.77 2.46
CA TYR A 66 16.12 -14.81 2.37
C TYR A 66 15.87 -15.66 1.11
N ALA A 67 16.85 -15.71 0.21
CA ALA A 67 16.79 -16.48 -1.03
C ALA A 67 18.01 -17.42 -1.08
N PRO A 68 17.91 -18.66 -0.56
CA PRO A 68 19.05 -19.55 -0.41
C PRO A 68 19.67 -20.04 -1.74
N SER A 69 19.14 -19.64 -2.89
CA SER A 69 19.45 -20.21 -4.21
C SER A 69 20.27 -19.34 -5.16
N ASP A 70 20.46 -18.04 -4.93
CA ASP A 70 21.06 -17.16 -5.95
C ASP A 70 22.36 -16.52 -5.51
N LEU A 71 23.49 -16.94 -6.13
CA LEU A 71 24.81 -16.27 -6.31
C LEU A 71 25.49 -15.51 -5.14
N SER A 72 24.84 -15.37 -4.00
CA SER A 72 25.19 -14.46 -2.91
C SER A 72 25.76 -15.20 -1.70
N GLY A 73 25.92 -16.52 -1.81
CA GLY A 73 26.59 -17.36 -0.82
C GLY A 73 25.71 -17.79 0.37
N ILE A 74 26.28 -18.64 1.23
CA ILE A 74 25.64 -19.17 2.44
C ILE A 74 25.27 -18.01 3.36
N GLY A 75 23.97 -17.80 3.60
CA GLY A 75 23.45 -16.77 4.51
C GLY A 75 22.98 -15.46 3.85
N SER A 76 22.82 -15.43 2.53
CA SER A 76 22.54 -14.17 1.82
C SER A 76 21.06 -13.73 1.85
N MET A 77 20.88 -12.47 2.25
CA MET A 77 19.63 -11.73 2.09
C MET A 77 19.59 -11.12 0.69
N CYS A 78 18.51 -11.34 -0.04
CA CYS A 78 18.20 -10.63 -1.29
C CYS A 78 17.43 -9.34 -0.98
N ARG A 79 17.67 -8.28 -1.76
CA ARG A 79 16.89 -7.05 -1.70
C ARG A 79 16.39 -6.68 -3.09
N GLU A 80 15.08 -6.62 -3.23
CA GLU A 80 14.40 -6.19 -4.45
C GLU A 80 13.87 -4.77 -4.28
N TYR A 81 13.98 -3.97 -5.36
CA TYR A 81 13.38 -2.65 -5.45
C TYR A 81 12.13 -2.72 -6.30
N ILE A 82 11.01 -2.30 -5.73
CA ILE A 82 9.70 -2.28 -6.38
C ILE A 82 9.38 -0.82 -6.69
N HIS A 83 9.17 -0.51 -7.96
CA HIS A 83 8.97 0.84 -8.46
C HIS A 83 7.49 1.16 -8.67
N ALA A 84 7.10 2.37 -8.25
CA ALA A 84 5.84 3.02 -8.58
C ALA A 84 6.10 4.50 -8.86
N ALA A 85 6.90 4.76 -9.90
CA ALA A 85 7.44 6.07 -10.23
C ALA A 85 6.74 6.63 -11.48
N PRO A 86 6.01 7.76 -11.39
CA PRO A 86 5.41 8.41 -12.56
C PRO A 86 6.44 8.92 -13.57
N THR A 87 7.67 9.16 -13.11
CA THR A 87 8.79 9.56 -13.95
C THR A 87 10.03 8.80 -13.50
N TRP A 88 10.56 7.99 -14.40
CA TRP A 88 11.76 7.18 -14.22
C TRP A 88 12.74 7.51 -15.34
N ARG A 89 13.99 7.81 -14.96
CA ARG A 89 15.09 8.14 -15.89
C ARG A 89 14.79 9.25 -16.91
N GLN A 90 13.86 10.16 -16.62
CA GLN A 90 13.38 11.21 -17.55
C GLN A 90 12.68 10.66 -18.81
N GLU A 91 12.35 9.36 -18.85
CA GLU A 91 11.83 8.70 -20.05
C GLU A 91 10.33 8.39 -19.95
N GLY A 92 9.83 8.06 -18.76
CA GLY A 92 8.42 7.75 -18.57
C GLY A 92 8.11 7.07 -17.25
N PRO A 93 6.87 6.62 -17.05
CA PRO A 93 6.47 5.93 -15.83
C PRO A 93 7.07 4.53 -15.72
N CYS A 94 7.44 4.12 -14.51
CA CYS A 94 7.84 2.76 -14.16
C CYS A 94 6.99 2.26 -13.00
N TYR A 95 6.12 1.30 -13.27
CA TYR A 95 5.20 0.69 -12.32
C TYR A 95 5.36 -0.82 -12.36
N ASN A 96 5.84 -1.42 -11.28
CA ASN A 96 5.94 -2.85 -11.15
C ASN A 96 4.61 -3.48 -10.73
N CYS A 97 4.50 -4.79 -10.92
CA CYS A 97 3.35 -5.57 -10.46
C CYS A 97 3.72 -6.41 -9.24
N ALA A 98 2.72 -6.77 -8.45
CA ALA A 98 2.84 -7.73 -7.36
C ALA A 98 1.70 -8.75 -7.45
N PHE A 99 1.93 -9.94 -6.89
CA PHE A 99 0.85 -10.89 -6.64
C PHE A 99 0.07 -10.46 -5.39
N VAL A 100 -1.24 -10.43 -5.50
CA VAL A 100 -2.17 -10.15 -4.39
C VAL A 100 -3.02 -11.39 -4.18
N ILE A 101 -3.09 -11.86 -2.93
CA ILE A 101 -3.95 -12.99 -2.58
C ILE A 101 -5.40 -12.53 -2.65
N THR A 102 -6.19 -13.14 -3.54
CA THR A 102 -7.61 -12.85 -3.72
C THR A 102 -8.50 -13.99 -3.24
N ASP A 103 -7.99 -15.23 -3.24
CA ASP A 103 -8.64 -16.39 -2.63
C ASP A 103 -7.62 -17.19 -1.80
N PRO A 104 -7.68 -17.10 -0.44
CA PRO A 104 -6.73 -17.79 0.42
C PRO A 104 -6.94 -19.31 0.48
N GLU A 105 -8.08 -19.82 0.02
CA GLU A 105 -8.39 -21.27 0.03
C GLU A 105 -7.72 -22.00 -1.14
N LEU A 106 -7.32 -21.27 -2.18
CA LEU A 106 -6.66 -21.83 -3.35
C LEU A 106 -5.14 -21.88 -3.19
N GLN A 107 -4.53 -22.98 -3.63
CA GLN A 107 -3.11 -23.22 -3.46
C GLN A 107 -2.25 -22.41 -4.44
N GLY A 108 -1.23 -21.75 -3.91
CA GLY A 108 -0.19 -21.09 -4.71
C GLY A 108 -0.75 -19.97 -5.58
N MET A 109 -0.29 -19.88 -6.84
CA MET A 109 -0.70 -18.83 -7.77
C MET A 109 -2.18 -18.89 -8.17
N HIS A 110 -2.90 -19.98 -7.89
CA HIS A 110 -4.33 -20.07 -8.22
C HIS A 110 -5.21 -19.16 -7.35
N GLY A 111 -4.75 -18.80 -6.16
CA GLY A 111 -5.42 -17.85 -5.26
C GLY A 111 -4.95 -16.42 -5.38
N MET A 112 -4.21 -16.08 -6.44
CA MET A 112 -3.53 -14.79 -6.58
C MET A 112 -3.84 -14.12 -7.90
N ASP A 113 -4.03 -12.80 -7.85
CA ASP A 113 -4.11 -11.94 -9.01
C ASP A 113 -2.84 -11.08 -9.15
N ILE A 114 -2.53 -10.69 -10.37
CA ILE A 114 -1.44 -9.76 -10.67
C ILE A 114 -2.01 -8.35 -10.60
N ALA A 115 -1.54 -7.55 -9.63
CA ALA A 115 -1.96 -6.17 -9.44
C ALA A 115 -0.80 -5.21 -9.75
N ARG A 116 -1.10 -4.11 -10.45
CA ARG A 116 -0.10 -3.13 -10.86
C ARG A 116 -0.01 -2.04 -9.81
N ILE A 117 1.18 -1.85 -9.23
CA ILE A 117 1.35 -0.86 -8.18
C ILE A 117 1.37 0.53 -8.80
N LEU A 118 0.35 1.33 -8.51
CA LEU A 118 0.18 2.69 -9.02
C LEU A 118 0.87 3.72 -8.14
N CYS A 119 0.93 3.50 -6.83
CA CYS A 119 1.52 4.43 -5.88
C CYS A 119 1.86 3.74 -4.56
N PHE A 120 3.01 4.08 -3.98
CA PHE A 120 3.28 3.83 -2.57
C PHE A 120 3.04 5.09 -1.77
N PHE A 121 2.34 4.96 -0.65
CA PHE A 121 2.11 6.07 0.26
C PHE A 121 2.08 5.58 1.71
N SER A 122 2.17 6.51 2.63
CA SER A 122 1.98 6.24 4.04
C SER A 122 1.22 7.33 4.72
N PHE A 123 0.54 6.95 5.80
CA PHE A 123 -0.26 7.87 6.59
C PHE A 123 -0.26 7.44 8.06
N LYS A 124 -0.69 8.34 8.94
CA LYS A 124 -0.76 8.08 10.38
C LYS A 124 -2.20 8.17 10.87
N SER A 125 -2.62 7.22 11.70
CA SER A 125 -3.91 7.26 12.39
C SER A 125 -3.73 6.79 13.83
N LYS A 126 -4.28 7.52 14.80
CA LYS A 126 -4.14 7.23 16.25
C LYS A 126 -2.70 6.92 16.70
N GLY A 127 -1.69 7.58 16.11
CA GLY A 127 -0.27 7.36 16.41
C GLY A 127 0.38 6.18 15.68
N ILE A 128 -0.40 5.33 15.01
CA ILE A 128 0.07 4.18 14.24
C ILE A 128 0.42 4.62 12.82
N TYR A 129 1.50 4.08 12.27
CA TYR A 129 1.98 4.33 10.92
C TYR A 129 1.55 3.20 9.98
N TYR A 130 0.91 3.55 8.87
CA TYR A 130 0.41 2.61 7.88
C TYR A 130 1.15 2.83 6.55
N PRO A 131 2.14 1.99 6.21
CA PRO A 131 2.66 1.91 4.85
C PRO A 131 1.61 1.22 3.97
N SER A 132 1.38 1.74 2.77
CA SER A 132 0.30 1.28 1.90
C SER A 132 0.66 1.43 0.43
N ALA A 133 0.02 0.61 -0.39
CA ALA A 133 0.12 0.66 -1.85
C ALA A 133 -1.28 0.77 -2.45
N ILE A 134 -1.39 1.49 -3.57
CA ILE A 134 -2.56 1.48 -4.43
C ILE A 134 -2.22 0.56 -5.60
N VAL A 135 -3.07 -0.43 -5.86
CA VAL A 135 -2.89 -1.48 -6.88
C VAL A 135 -4.11 -1.64 -7.77
#